data_AF-A0A3E2BQ66-F1
#
_entry.id   AF-A0A3E2BQ66-F1
#
_cell.length_a   1.000
_cell.length_b   1.000
_cell.length_c   1.000
_cell.angle_alpha   90.00
_cell.angle_beta   90.00
_cell.angle_gamma   90.00
#
_symmetry.space_group_name_H-M   'P 1'
#
loop_
_entity.id
_entity.type
_entity.pdbx_description
1 polymer ?
#
loop_
_entity_poly.entity_id
_entity_poly.type
_entity_poly.pdbx_seq_one_letter_code
_entity_poly.pdbx_strand_id
1 'polypeptide(L)'
;MSLLASILVGITLAGQQATVSPPQVDPFYLRLFDDGLAAFNRNDFEEAFENLKIAAFGLMDEPDLLGEAFVYLTLSAYNLKKTDQVEYYLREISRFKLNNRIRSSRLPDKIKDQFARIQSSFKNSLTG
;
A
#
# COMPACT_ATOMS: atom_id res chain seq x y z
N MET A 1 61.94 13.81 -42.05
CA MET A 1 61.27 15.09 -41.80
C MET A 1 59.77 14.85 -41.70
N SER A 2 59.17 15.48 -40.69
CA SER A 2 57.75 15.78 -40.47
C SER A 2 56.73 14.65 -40.28
N LEU A 3 56.44 14.46 -38.98
CA LEU A 3 55.14 14.21 -38.35
C LEU A 3 53.94 14.74 -39.15
N LEU A 4 52.79 14.07 -38.99
CA LEU A 4 51.55 14.69 -38.49
C LEU A 4 50.59 13.57 -38.04
N ALA A 5 50.53 13.36 -36.72
CA ALA A 5 49.52 12.54 -36.07
C ALA A 5 48.35 13.45 -35.68
N SER A 6 47.18 13.25 -36.29
CA SER A 6 45.96 13.98 -35.94
C SER A 6 45.28 13.27 -34.77
N ILE A 7 45.41 13.84 -33.57
CA ILE A 7 44.66 13.41 -32.39
C ILE A 7 43.31 14.14 -32.41
N LEU A 8 42.24 13.42 -32.74
CA LEU A 8 40.87 13.90 -32.62
C LEU A 8 40.43 13.70 -31.17
N VAL A 9 40.45 14.76 -30.37
CA VAL A 9 39.94 14.76 -28.99
C VAL A 9 38.41 14.76 -29.06
N GLY A 10 37.80 13.59 -28.89
CA GLY A 10 36.37 13.46 -28.68
C GLY A 10 36.01 13.96 -27.29
N ILE A 11 35.40 15.15 -27.19
CA ILE A 11 34.80 15.62 -25.94
C ILE A 11 33.48 14.88 -25.75
N THR A 12 33.53 13.71 -25.12
CA THR A 12 32.31 13.06 -24.61
C THR A 12 31.85 13.82 -23.38
N LEU A 13 30.85 14.70 -23.53
CA LEU A 13 30.07 15.17 -22.39
C LEU A 13 29.36 13.95 -21.81
N ALA A 14 29.95 13.36 -20.77
CA ALA A 14 29.27 12.42 -19.91
C ALA A 14 28.17 13.19 -19.16
N GLY A 15 26.97 13.26 -19.76
CA GLY A 15 25.78 13.67 -19.06
C GLY A 15 25.59 12.72 -17.87
N GLN A 16 25.77 13.23 -16.65
CA GLN A 16 25.40 12.50 -15.44
C GLN A 16 23.90 12.28 -15.51
N GLN A 17 23.50 11.07 -15.93
CA GLN A 17 22.15 10.59 -15.75
C GLN A 17 21.93 10.48 -14.24
N ALA A 18 21.29 11.49 -13.65
CA ALA A 18 20.79 11.39 -12.30
C ALA A 18 19.81 10.22 -12.27
N THR A 19 20.23 9.10 -11.68
CA THR A 19 19.34 7.99 -11.37
C THR A 19 18.35 8.52 -10.34
N VAL A 20 17.15 8.87 -10.79
CA VAL A 20 16.03 9.13 -9.88
C VAL A 20 15.68 7.79 -9.25
N SER A 21 16.19 7.54 -8.05
CA SER A 21 15.71 6.42 -7.25
C SER A 21 14.20 6.61 -7.07
N PRO A 22 13.38 5.59 -7.30
CA PRO A 22 11.95 5.69 -7.01
C PRO A 22 11.78 6.14 -5.55
N PRO A 23 10.77 6.98 -5.25
CA PRO A 23 10.52 7.41 -3.88
C PRO A 23 10.32 6.17 -3.02
N GLN A 24 11.23 5.98 -2.07
CA GLN A 24 11.17 4.86 -1.14
C GLN A 24 10.23 5.23 -0.01
N VAL A 25 9.28 4.35 0.33
CA VAL A 25 8.43 4.52 1.52
C VAL A 25 9.30 4.72 2.75
N ASP A 26 8.96 5.72 3.56
CA ASP A 26 9.67 5.96 4.82
C ASP A 26 9.57 4.72 5.73
N PRO A 27 10.70 4.20 6.25
CA PRO A 27 10.71 3.04 7.14
C PRO A 27 9.78 3.13 8.35
N PHE A 28 9.44 4.35 8.80
CA PHE A 28 8.45 4.58 9.85
C PHE A 28 7.08 3.96 9.51
N TYR A 29 6.58 4.19 8.29
CA TYR A 29 5.27 3.68 7.88
C TYR A 29 5.29 2.17 7.65
N LEU A 30 6.42 1.63 7.17
CA LEU A 30 6.60 0.18 7.05
C LEU A 30 6.59 -0.51 8.42
N ARG A 31 7.27 0.08 9.41
CA ARG A 31 7.23 -0.43 10.79
C ARG A 31 5.80 -0.41 11.35
N LEU A 32 5.08 0.69 11.18
CA LEU A 32 3.69 0.77 11.64
C LEU A 32 2.78 -0.24 10.94
N PHE A 33 3.02 -0.51 9.66
CA PHE A 33 2.31 -1.56 8.94
C PHE A 33 2.55 -2.93 9.60
N ASP A 34 3.82 -3.30 9.81
CA ASP A 34 4.21 -4.56 10.44
C ASP A 34 3.65 -4.69 11.87
N ASP A 35 3.76 -3.64 12.68
CA ASP A 35 3.23 -3.60 14.05
C ASP A 35 1.70 -3.75 14.06
N GLY A 36 1.02 -3.11 13.10
CA GLY A 36 -0.41 -3.24 12.89
C GLY A 36 -0.84 -4.67 12.51
N LEU A 37 -0.09 -5.35 11.64
CA LEU A 37 -0.34 -6.75 11.31
C LEU A 37 -0.11 -7.65 12.53
N ALA A 38 0.94 -7.40 13.31
CA ALA A 38 1.22 -8.15 14.52
C ALA A 38 0.10 -8.00 15.56
N ALA A 39 -0.42 -6.79 15.76
CA ALA A 39 -1.57 -6.53 16.62
C ALA A 39 -2.83 -7.23 16.13
N PHE A 40 -3.11 -7.17 14.82
CA PHE A 40 -4.26 -7.85 14.21
C PHE A 40 -4.21 -9.37 14.47
N ASN A 41 -3.04 -9.98 14.31
CA ASN A 41 -2.83 -11.41 14.54
C ASN A 41 -3.06 -11.82 16.00
N ARG A 42 -2.89 -10.91 16.96
CA ARG A 42 -3.22 -11.10 18.38
C ARG A 42 -4.68 -10.80 18.72
N ASN A 43 -5.49 -10.42 17.74
CA ASN A 43 -6.85 -9.89 17.88
C ASN A 43 -6.92 -8.55 18.66
N ASP A 44 -5.80 -7.83 18.77
CA ASP A 44 -5.79 -6.47 19.26
C ASP A 44 -6.19 -5.52 18.13
N PHE A 45 -7.49 -5.45 17.87
CA PHE A 45 -8.02 -4.71 16.73
C PHE A 45 -7.94 -3.19 16.92
N GLU A 46 -7.85 -2.70 18.16
CA GLU A 46 -7.69 -1.27 18.45
C GLU A 46 -6.28 -0.80 18.08
N GLU A 47 -5.26 -1.50 18.56
CA GLU A 47 -3.85 -1.23 18.20
C GLU A 47 -3.63 -1.41 16.70
N ALA A 48 -4.16 -2.50 16.11
CA ALA A 48 -4.06 -2.74 14.68
C ALA A 48 -4.66 -1.58 13.87
N PHE A 49 -5.85 -1.13 14.24
CA PHE A 49 -6.55 -0.07 13.53
C PHE A 49 -5.76 1.25 13.55
N GLU A 50 -5.23 1.65 14.71
CA GLU A 50 -4.49 2.91 14.84
C GLU A 50 -3.16 2.87 14.09
N ASN A 51 -2.38 1.80 14.22
CA ASN A 51 -1.10 1.65 13.52
C ASN A 51 -1.28 1.61 12.00
N LEU A 52 -2.24 0.80 11.51
CA LEU A 52 -2.49 0.68 10.07
C LEU A 52 -3.05 1.97 9.46
N LYS A 53 -3.83 2.75 10.21
CA LYS A 53 -4.37 4.03 9.74
C LYS A 53 -3.26 5.02 9.45
N ILE A 54 -2.24 5.07 10.33
CA ILE A 54 -1.06 5.92 10.12
C ILE A 54 -0.20 5.35 8.99
N ALA A 55 0.02 4.03 8.97
CA ALA A 55 0.78 3.38 7.90
C ALA A 55 0.20 3.67 6.50
N ALA A 56 -1.13 3.55 6.34
CA ALA A 56 -1.81 3.77 5.06
C ALA A 56 -1.55 5.16 4.46
N PHE A 57 -1.34 6.19 5.29
CA PHE A 57 -0.98 7.52 4.81
C PHE A 57 0.38 7.54 4.09
N GLY A 58 1.38 6.83 4.62
CA GLY A 58 2.70 6.74 3.98
C GLY A 58 2.78 5.78 2.81
N LEU A 59 1.74 4.97 2.59
CA LEU A 59 1.68 3.96 1.53
C LEU A 59 0.90 4.44 0.30
N MET A 60 0.53 5.72 0.21
CA MET A 60 -0.30 6.25 -0.88
C MET A 60 0.29 6.02 -2.28
N ASP A 61 1.62 6.04 -2.41
CA ASP A 61 2.33 5.79 -3.67
C ASP A 61 2.67 4.31 -3.90
N GLU A 62 2.35 3.44 -2.93
CA GLU A 62 2.55 1.98 -2.99
C GLU A 62 1.19 1.24 -3.01
N PRO A 63 0.54 1.12 -4.18
CA PRO A 63 -0.84 0.64 -4.27
C PRO A 63 -1.03 -0.79 -3.78
N ASP A 64 0.01 -1.64 -3.86
CA ASP A 64 -0.07 -3.01 -3.38
C ASP A 64 -0.16 -3.03 -1.85
N LEU A 65 0.75 -2.34 -1.16
CA LEU A 65 0.76 -2.23 0.31
C LEU A 65 -0.45 -1.45 0.84
N LEU A 66 -0.86 -0.37 0.14
CA LEU A 66 -2.06 0.38 0.49
C LEU A 66 -3.32 -0.50 0.44
N GLY A 67 -3.43 -1.36 -0.58
CA GLY A 67 -4.52 -2.31 -0.70
C GLY A 67 -4.58 -3.27 0.49
N GLU A 68 -3.43 -3.81 0.90
CA GLU A 68 -3.34 -4.67 2.08
C GLU A 68 -3.71 -3.92 3.37
N ALA A 69 -3.19 -2.70 3.56
CA ALA A 69 -3.49 -1.86 4.73
C ALA A 69 -5.00 -1.58 4.85
N PHE A 70 -5.66 -1.20 3.75
CA PHE A 70 -7.10 -0.96 3.76
C PHE A 70 -7.93 -2.23 4.02
N VAL A 71 -7.48 -3.40 3.57
CA VAL A 71 -8.16 -4.67 3.92
C VAL A 71 -8.11 -4.91 5.43
N TYR A 72 -6.94 -4.79 6.04
CA TYR A 72 -6.81 -4.98 7.48
C TYR A 72 -7.54 -3.89 8.28
N LEU A 73 -7.52 -2.62 7.82
CA LEU A 73 -8.32 -1.55 8.43
C LEU A 73 -9.82 -1.83 8.38
N THR A 74 -10.32 -2.34 7.25
CA THR A 74 -11.72 -2.74 7.11
C THR A 74 -12.08 -3.86 8.09
N LEU A 75 -11.22 -4.87 8.21
CA LEU A 75 -11.41 -6.01 9.12
C LEU A 75 -11.35 -5.60 10.59
N SER A 76 -10.37 -4.77 10.97
CA SER A 76 -10.26 -4.24 12.33
C SER A 76 -11.48 -3.39 12.67
N ALA A 77 -11.90 -2.47 11.80
CA ALA A 77 -13.11 -1.66 11.99
C ALA A 77 -14.36 -2.53 12.17
N TYR A 78 -14.50 -3.59 11.39
CA TYR A 78 -15.62 -4.51 11.49
C TYR A 78 -15.65 -5.25 12.84
N ASN A 79 -14.49 -5.72 13.32
CA ASN A 79 -14.39 -6.35 14.64
C ASN A 79 -14.69 -5.38 15.78
N LEU A 80 -14.29 -4.12 15.63
CA LEU A 80 -14.57 -3.03 16.58
C LEU A 80 -15.99 -2.45 16.47
N LYS A 81 -16.86 -2.99 15.59
CA LYS A 81 -18.21 -2.47 15.34
C LYS A 81 -18.26 -1.00 14.89
N LYS A 82 -17.18 -0.51 14.26
CA LYS A 82 -17.07 0.83 13.69
C LYS A 82 -17.59 0.84 12.25
N THR A 83 -18.89 0.68 12.06
CA THR A 83 -19.55 0.54 10.75
C THR A 83 -19.19 1.66 9.77
N ASP A 84 -19.18 2.92 10.21
CA ASP A 84 -18.84 4.07 9.36
C ASP A 84 -17.40 3.99 8.81
N GLN A 85 -16.48 3.43 9.61
CA GLN A 85 -15.09 3.24 9.20
C GLN A 85 -14.97 2.08 8.21
N VAL A 86 -15.75 1.00 8.38
CA VAL A 86 -15.82 -0.07 7.38
C VAL A 86 -16.24 0.50 6.02
N GLU A 87 -17.32 1.28 5.98
CA GLU A 87 -17.77 1.90 4.74
C GLU A 87 -16.72 2.86 4.14
N TYR A 88 -16.07 3.65 5.00
CA TYR A 88 -15.02 4.56 4.58
C TYR A 88 -13.90 3.82 3.83
N TYR A 89 -13.33 2.76 4.41
CA TYR A 89 -12.24 2.03 3.76
C TYR A 89 -12.69 1.26 2.52
N LEU A 90 -13.93 0.75 2.47
CA LEU A 90 -14.49 0.16 1.25
C LEU A 90 -14.61 1.20 0.11
N ARG A 91 -14.99 2.44 0.43
CA ARG A 91 -15.02 3.54 -0.54
C ARG A 91 -13.62 3.92 -0.99
N GLU A 92 -12.64 3.99 -0.09
CA GLU A 92 -11.26 4.32 -0.46
C GLU A 92 -10.64 3.22 -1.35
N ILE A 93 -10.84 1.93 -1.04
CA ILE A 93 -10.43 0.82 -1.91
C ILE A 93 -10.99 0.97 -3.33
N SER A 94 -12.25 1.42 -3.44
CA SER A 94 -12.89 1.68 -4.72
C SER A 94 -12.32 2.92 -5.42
N ARG A 95 -12.13 4.02 -4.68
CA ARG A 95 -11.55 5.29 -5.15
C ARG A 95 -10.15 5.09 -5.75
N PHE A 96 -9.28 4.38 -5.03
CA PHE A 96 -7.92 4.07 -5.45
C PHE A 96 -7.83 2.88 -6.43
N LYS A 97 -8.97 2.29 -6.81
CA LYS A 97 -9.06 1.15 -7.76
C LYS A 97 -8.23 -0.06 -7.32
N LEU A 98 -8.16 -0.34 -6.02
CA LEU A 98 -7.26 -1.33 -5.43
C LEU A 98 -7.79 -2.77 -5.50
N ASN A 99 -9.05 -2.98 -5.92
CA ASN A 99 -9.68 -4.31 -5.97
C ASN A 99 -8.84 -5.36 -6.73
N ASN A 100 -8.23 -4.98 -7.86
CA ASN A 100 -7.40 -5.91 -8.63
C ASN A 100 -6.08 -6.22 -7.91
N ARG A 101 -5.48 -5.22 -7.25
CA ARG A 101 -4.26 -5.40 -6.44
C ARG A 101 -4.51 -6.32 -5.26
N ILE A 102 -5.59 -6.10 -4.51
CA ILE A 102 -6.00 -6.93 -3.37
C ILE A 102 -6.22 -8.39 -3.80
N ARG A 103 -6.82 -8.62 -4.98
CA ARG A 103 -7.01 -9.98 -5.51
C ARG A 103 -5.68 -10.68 -5.78
N SER A 104 -4.73 -10.00 -6.43
CA SER A 104 -3.41 -10.53 -6.76
C SER A 104 -2.38 -10.42 -5.63
N SER A 105 -2.74 -9.86 -4.48
CA SER A 105 -1.81 -9.59 -3.38
C SER A 105 -1.40 -10.86 -2.64
N ARG A 106 -0.44 -10.71 -1.71
CA ARG A 106 0.07 -11.79 -0.87
C ARG A 106 -0.74 -12.00 0.41
N LEU A 107 -1.87 -11.30 0.56
CA LEU A 107 -2.78 -11.51 1.69
C LEU A 107 -3.14 -13.00 1.83
N PRO A 108 -3.15 -13.55 3.04
CA PRO A 108 -3.62 -14.92 3.27
C PRO A 108 -5.05 -15.10 2.75
N ASP A 109 -5.35 -16.27 2.17
CA ASP A 109 -6.68 -16.55 1.60
C ASP A 109 -7.81 -16.34 2.61
N LYS A 110 -7.58 -16.74 3.87
CA LYS A 110 -8.52 -16.50 4.98
C LYS A 110 -8.87 -15.01 5.15
N ILE A 111 -7.89 -14.11 4.98
CA ILE A 111 -8.08 -12.67 5.10
C ILE A 111 -8.86 -12.14 3.90
N LYS A 112 -8.54 -12.62 2.69
CA LYS A 112 -9.30 -12.30 1.47
C LYS A 112 -10.76 -12.74 1.58
N ASP A 113 -11.01 -13.94 2.10
CA ASP A 113 -12.35 -14.48 2.31
C ASP A 113 -13.15 -13.68 3.35
N GLN A 114 -12.54 -13.33 4.48
CA GLN A 114 -13.18 -12.49 5.49
C GLN A 114 -13.54 -11.12 4.91
N PHE A 115 -12.61 -10.50 4.19
CA PHE A 115 -12.83 -9.22 3.53
C PHE A 115 -13.96 -9.29 2.50
N ALA A 116 -13.98 -10.32 1.64
CA ALA A 116 -15.03 -10.50 0.63
C ALA A 116 -16.43 -10.68 1.24
N ARG A 117 -16.54 -11.34 2.41
CA ARG A 117 -17.79 -11.46 3.16
C ARG A 117 -18.28 -10.09 3.65
N ILE A 118 -17.39 -9.27 4.20
CA ILE A 118 -17.73 -7.92 4.65
C ILE A 118 -18.15 -7.05 3.46
N GLN A 119 -17.38 -7.06 2.36
CA GLN A 119 -17.73 -6.33 1.14
C GLN A 119 -19.14 -6.66 0.66
N SER A 120 -19.50 -7.95 0.65
CA SER A 120 -20.82 -8.41 0.22
C SER A 120 -21.93 -7.94 1.17
N SER A 121 -21.69 -8.02 2.48
CA SER A 121 -22.64 -7.55 3.50
C SER A 121 -22.95 -6.06 3.35
N PHE A 122 -21.93 -5.23 3.18
CA PHE A 122 -22.07 -3.78 3.10
C PHE A 122 -22.59 -3.31 1.73
N LYS A 123 -22.25 -4.01 0.64
CA LYS A 123 -22.85 -3.74 -0.67
C LYS A 123 -24.37 -3.88 -0.63
N ASN A 124 -24.88 -4.92 0.03
CA ASN A 124 -26.32 -5.15 0.15
C ASN A 124 -27.02 -4.08 1.01
N SER A 125 -26.33 -3.55 2.04
CA SER A 125 -26.85 -2.47 2.88
C SER A 125 -26.91 -1.11 2.19
N LEU A 126 -26.06 -0.85 1.18
CA LEU A 126 -26.02 0.43 0.44
C LEU A 126 -27.01 0.49 -0.73
N THR A 127 -27.60 -0.64 -1.13
CA THR A 127 -28.56 -0.73 -2.23
C THR A 127 -30.00 -1.00 -1.79
N GLY A 128 -30.23 -1.11 -0.47
CA GLY A 128 -31.53 -1.37 0.14
C GLY A 128 -32.19 -0.14 0.74
#